data_AF-A0A662BXV4-F1
#
_entry.id   AF-A0A662BXV4-F1
#
_cell.length_a   1.000
_cell.length_b   1.000
_cell.length_c   1.000
_cell.angle_alpha   90.00
_cell.angle_beta   90.00
_cell.angle_gamma   90.00
#
_symmetry.space_group_name_H-M   'P 1'
#
loop_
_entity.id
_entity.type
_entity.pdbx_description
1 polymer ?
#
loop_
_entity_poly.entity_id
_entity_poly.type
_entity_poly.pdbx_seq_one_letter_code
_entity_poly.pdbx_strand_id
1 'polypeptide(L)'
;MTGPTYPQRESMEIAGKTTDYKLLRSWAKEKEPGKQSTIPLLEFSGQKPDGFLARCEFRKNNTGDDWTTIEMIPEGDKMIAILPTQPPAGKLAYSIILYNSDSEFVLTETPVVIRFKDYIPGWIPLPHVLLIFVSLLFSTMAAVEALRRGNKVRIYALLAAVSMLIGGLIMGPFMQKYAFGEWWTGWPWGSDLTDTKTMAAFFVWVIAYIVLRVNPKNRFWPVFAAIVTLGVFVIPHSLLGSEFDYSAGEVVTGR
;
A
#
# COMPACT_ATOMS: atom_id res chain seq x y z
N MET A 1 -10.42 -6.53 5.87
CA MET A 1 -9.54 -5.45 5.37
C MET A 1 -9.36 -5.66 3.88
N THR A 2 -9.78 -4.69 3.07
CA THR A 2 -9.70 -4.75 1.61
C THR A 2 -8.64 -3.74 1.15
N GLY A 3 -7.58 -4.24 0.52
CA GLY A 3 -6.55 -3.39 -0.07
C GLY A 3 -5.62 -4.24 -0.93
N PRO A 4 -5.00 -3.65 -1.96
CA PRO A 4 -4.21 -4.39 -2.96
C PRO A 4 -2.93 -5.02 -2.37
N THR A 5 -2.58 -4.71 -1.13
CA THR A 5 -1.42 -5.26 -0.43
C THR A 5 -1.80 -6.42 0.51
N TYR A 6 -3.07 -6.55 0.89
CA TYR A 6 -3.50 -7.60 1.82
C TYR A 6 -3.72 -8.92 1.05
N PRO A 7 -3.29 -10.07 1.62
CA PRO A 7 -3.60 -11.36 1.02
C PRO A 7 -5.11 -11.56 0.83
N GLN A 8 -5.48 -12.14 -0.29
CA GLN A 8 -6.85 -12.56 -0.56
C GLN A 8 -7.09 -13.90 0.16
N ARG A 9 -8.17 -13.99 0.93
CA ARG A 9 -8.48 -15.15 1.75
C ARG A 9 -9.75 -15.77 1.24
N GLU A 10 -9.70 -17.06 0.94
CA GLU A 10 -10.80 -17.80 0.34
C GLU A 10 -10.89 -19.19 0.96
N SER A 11 -12.03 -19.83 0.72
CA SER A 11 -12.34 -21.16 1.20
C SER A 11 -12.97 -21.94 0.06
N MET A 12 -12.46 -23.14 -0.21
CA MET A 12 -12.98 -24.01 -1.26
C MET A 12 -13.13 -25.43 -0.73
N GLU A 13 -14.14 -26.15 -1.21
CA GLU A 13 -14.27 -27.58 -0.94
C GLU A 13 -13.35 -28.36 -1.87
N ILE A 14 -12.32 -28.98 -1.29
CA ILE A 14 -11.34 -29.81 -2.00
C ILE A 14 -11.42 -31.21 -1.41
N ALA A 15 -11.68 -32.20 -2.26
CA ALA A 15 -11.83 -33.60 -1.84
C ALA A 15 -12.82 -33.80 -0.67
N GLY A 16 -13.95 -33.07 -0.67
CA GLY A 16 -14.98 -33.16 0.38
C GLY A 16 -14.64 -32.47 1.69
N LYS A 17 -13.54 -31.69 1.73
CA LYS A 17 -13.13 -30.92 2.91
C LYS A 17 -13.04 -29.43 2.56
N THR A 18 -13.69 -28.60 3.36
CA THR A 18 -13.50 -27.14 3.29
C THR A 18 -12.06 -26.81 3.66
N THR A 19 -11.35 -26.21 2.72
CA THR A 19 -9.95 -25.83 2.85
C THR A 19 -9.85 -24.31 2.72
N ASP A 20 -9.38 -23.67 3.80
CA ASP A 20 -9.15 -22.24 3.85
C ASP A 20 -7.72 -21.94 3.37
N TYR A 21 -7.55 -20.95 2.51
CA TYR A 21 -6.24 -20.57 1.97
C TYR A 21 -6.09 -19.06 1.78
N LYS A 22 -4.84 -18.64 1.64
CA LYS A 22 -4.45 -17.24 1.43
C LYS A 22 -3.59 -17.11 0.19
N LEU A 23 -3.91 -16.11 -0.61
CA LEU A 23 -3.25 -15.76 -1.86
C LEU A 23 -2.52 -14.42 -1.71
N LEU A 24 -1.22 -14.42 -1.98
CA LEU A 24 -0.36 -13.26 -1.74
C LEU A 24 -0.51 -12.16 -2.81
N ARG A 25 -0.81 -10.93 -2.40
CA ARG A 25 -1.03 -9.79 -3.31
C ARG A 25 0.08 -8.74 -3.35
N SER A 26 1.10 -8.89 -2.51
CA SER A 26 2.27 -8.01 -2.51
C SER A 26 3.52 -8.78 -2.16
N TRP A 27 4.61 -8.45 -2.84
CA TRP A 27 5.94 -8.97 -2.55
C TRP A 27 6.95 -7.82 -2.49
N ALA A 28 7.80 -7.83 -1.47
CA ALA A 28 8.94 -6.93 -1.40
C ALA A 28 10.19 -7.73 -1.79
N LYS A 29 11.03 -7.20 -2.68
CA LYS A 29 12.30 -7.84 -3.01
C LYS A 29 13.13 -8.03 -1.74
N GLU A 30 13.81 -9.16 -1.68
CA GLU A 30 14.88 -9.36 -0.72
C GLU A 30 16.03 -8.40 -1.01
N LYS A 31 16.91 -8.22 -0.02
CA LYS A 31 18.01 -7.23 -0.03
C LYS A 31 18.99 -7.40 -1.21
N GLU A 32 18.95 -8.53 -1.92
CA GLU A 32 19.87 -8.88 -3.02
C GLU A 32 19.20 -8.73 -4.40
N PRO A 33 19.73 -7.89 -5.31
CA PRO A 33 19.23 -7.76 -6.67
C PRO A 33 19.53 -9.02 -7.52
N GLY A 34 18.59 -9.39 -8.40
CA GLY A 34 18.87 -10.30 -9.52
C GLY A 34 18.60 -11.79 -9.31
N LYS A 35 18.21 -12.23 -8.10
CA LYS A 35 17.70 -13.59 -7.88
C LYS A 35 16.23 -13.66 -8.25
N GLN A 36 15.83 -14.78 -8.86
CA GLN A 36 14.41 -15.12 -9.00
C GLN A 36 13.78 -15.09 -7.61
N SER A 37 12.62 -14.46 -7.50
CA SER A 37 11.94 -14.36 -6.20
C SER A 37 11.21 -15.67 -5.94
N THR A 38 11.61 -16.34 -4.87
CA THR A 38 10.90 -17.49 -4.30
C THR A 38 9.72 -16.96 -3.49
N ILE A 39 8.51 -17.01 -4.04
CA ILE A 39 7.34 -16.36 -3.46
C ILE A 39 6.33 -17.40 -2.99
N PRO A 40 5.96 -17.41 -1.69
CA PRO A 40 4.85 -18.23 -1.19
C PRO A 40 3.51 -17.64 -1.64
N LEU A 41 3.10 -17.92 -2.88
CA LEU A 41 1.86 -17.37 -3.44
C LEU A 41 0.60 -17.94 -2.79
N LEU A 42 0.67 -19.19 -2.31
CA LEU A 42 -0.43 -19.89 -1.66
C LEU A 42 0.02 -20.38 -0.28
N GLU A 43 -0.78 -20.06 0.74
CA GLU A 43 -0.61 -20.56 2.09
C GLU A 43 -1.95 -21.14 2.57
N PHE A 44 -1.95 -22.41 2.97
CA PHE A 44 -3.12 -23.07 3.54
C PHE A 44 -3.27 -22.68 5.01
N SER A 45 -4.51 -22.43 5.45
CA SER A 45 -4.83 -22.21 6.86
C SER A 45 -5.08 -23.55 7.54
N GLY A 46 -4.02 -24.35 7.66
CA GLY A 46 -4.05 -25.73 8.12
C GLY A 46 -3.22 -26.64 7.23
N GLN A 47 -3.40 -27.96 7.38
CA GLN A 47 -2.65 -28.93 6.60
C GLN A 47 -3.03 -28.83 5.12
N LYS A 48 -2.01 -28.67 4.27
CA LYS A 48 -2.11 -28.79 2.81
C LYS A 48 -2.85 -30.09 2.42
N PRO A 49 -3.77 -30.07 1.45
CA PRO A 49 -4.42 -31.29 0.95
C PRO A 49 -3.38 -32.30 0.44
N ASP A 50 -3.39 -33.51 1.01
CA ASP A 50 -2.45 -34.57 0.66
C ASP A 50 -2.63 -35.05 -0.78
N GLY A 51 -1.53 -35.32 -1.48
CA GLY A 51 -1.54 -35.82 -2.86
C GLY A 51 -1.85 -34.79 -3.94
N PHE A 52 -2.10 -33.53 -3.58
CA PHE A 52 -2.30 -32.44 -4.55
C PHE A 52 -0.97 -31.74 -4.87
N LEU A 53 -0.74 -31.52 -6.16
CA LEU A 53 0.27 -30.59 -6.68
C LEU A 53 -0.39 -29.25 -6.99
N ALA A 54 0.42 -28.21 -7.25
CA ALA A 54 -0.09 -26.92 -7.68
C ALA A 54 0.74 -26.38 -8.83
N ARG A 55 0.06 -25.78 -9.81
CA ARG A 55 0.67 -24.97 -10.85
C ARG A 55 0.18 -23.54 -10.74
N CYS A 56 1.07 -22.62 -11.07
CA CYS A 56 0.79 -21.19 -11.15
C CYS A 56 0.87 -20.76 -12.61
N GLU A 57 -0.23 -20.21 -13.11
CA GLU A 57 -0.27 -19.53 -14.39
C GLU A 57 -0.13 -18.04 -14.12
N PHE A 58 0.84 -17.38 -14.76
CA PHE A 58 1.02 -15.94 -14.58
C PHE A 58 1.34 -15.22 -15.89
N ARG A 59 1.05 -13.92 -15.90
CA ARG A 59 1.46 -12.99 -16.96
C ARG A 59 1.66 -11.59 -16.41
N LYS A 60 2.29 -10.71 -17.18
CA LYS A 60 2.38 -9.29 -16.81
C LYS A 60 0.99 -8.68 -16.81
N ASN A 61 0.66 -7.96 -15.75
CA ASN A 61 -0.66 -7.38 -15.59
C ASN A 61 -0.92 -6.30 -16.66
N ASN A 62 -2.15 -6.20 -17.15
CA ASN A 62 -2.57 -5.26 -18.20
C ASN A 62 -1.74 -5.34 -19.50
N THR A 63 -1.16 -6.50 -19.81
CA THR A 63 -0.50 -6.77 -21.09
C THR A 63 -1.27 -7.82 -21.89
N GLY A 64 -1.06 -7.84 -23.20
CA GLY A 64 -1.52 -8.91 -24.08
C GLY A 64 -0.63 -10.15 -24.06
N ASP A 65 0.34 -10.23 -23.14
CA ASP A 65 1.28 -11.36 -23.04
C ASP A 65 0.52 -12.67 -22.75
N ASP A 66 1.02 -13.76 -23.33
CA ASP A 66 0.52 -15.11 -23.07
C ASP A 66 0.77 -15.55 -21.63
N TRP A 67 -0.11 -16.43 -21.12
CA TRP A 67 0.05 -17.02 -19.80
C TRP A 67 1.22 -18.00 -19.78
N THR A 68 2.13 -17.82 -18.83
CA THR A 68 3.22 -18.74 -18.54
C THR A 68 2.82 -19.64 -17.37
N THR A 69 2.97 -20.95 -17.54
CA THR A 69 2.66 -21.94 -16.48
C THR A 69 3.94 -22.43 -15.83
N ILE A 70 3.98 -22.46 -14.51
CA ILE A 70 5.08 -23.01 -13.71
C ILE A 70 4.54 -23.96 -12.64
N GLU A 71 5.30 -25.02 -12.34
CA GLU A 71 5.02 -25.88 -11.19
C GLU A 71 5.43 -25.19 -9.89
N MET A 72 4.60 -25.37 -8.85
CA MET A 72 4.87 -24.84 -7.52
C MET A 72 5.54 -25.90 -6.63
N ILE A 73 6.44 -25.45 -5.77
CA ILE A 73 7.19 -26.32 -4.85
C ILE A 73 6.47 -26.33 -3.50
N PRO A 74 6.07 -27.50 -2.97
CA PRO A 74 5.49 -27.60 -1.64
C PRO A 74 6.55 -27.36 -0.55
N GLU A 75 6.22 -26.51 0.43
CA GLU A 75 7.05 -26.23 1.61
C GLU A 75 6.16 -26.15 2.86
N GLY A 76 5.98 -27.28 3.54
CA GLY A 76 5.03 -27.41 4.65
C GLY A 76 3.60 -27.12 4.19
N ASP A 77 2.95 -26.13 4.83
CA ASP A 77 1.58 -25.69 4.49
C ASP A 77 1.54 -24.60 3.40
N LYS A 78 2.67 -24.37 2.70
CA LYS A 78 2.79 -23.37 1.64
C LYS A 78 3.08 -24.02 0.29
N MET A 79 2.63 -23.36 -0.78
CA MET A 79 3.10 -23.64 -2.14
C MET A 79 3.88 -22.43 -2.64
N ILE A 80 5.11 -22.69 -3.02
CA ILE A 80 6.10 -21.69 -3.43
C ILE A 80 6.15 -21.63 -4.96
N ALA A 81 6.00 -20.44 -5.53
CA ALA A 81 6.21 -20.20 -6.95
C ALA A 81 7.49 -19.40 -7.15
N ILE A 82 8.27 -19.79 -8.15
CA ILE A 82 9.48 -19.07 -8.55
C ILE A 82 9.09 -18.14 -9.70
N LEU A 83 8.79 -16.88 -9.36
CA LEU A 83 8.35 -15.88 -10.34
C LEU A 83 9.55 -15.05 -10.86
N PRO A 84 9.50 -14.60 -12.13
CA PRO A 84 10.52 -13.71 -12.66
C PRO A 84 10.51 -12.38 -11.88
N THR A 85 11.70 -11.90 -11.54
CA THR A 85 11.88 -10.63 -10.83
C THR A 85 11.26 -9.49 -11.62
N GLN A 86 10.47 -8.64 -10.93
CA GLN A 86 9.83 -7.48 -11.53
C GLN A 86 10.50 -6.17 -11.11
N PRO A 87 10.45 -5.12 -11.93
CA PRO A 87 10.81 -3.78 -11.49
C PRO A 87 9.87 -3.29 -10.37
N PRO A 88 10.28 -2.24 -9.61
CA PRO A 88 9.42 -1.63 -8.61
C PRO A 88 8.08 -1.18 -9.22
N ALA A 89 6.99 -1.33 -8.48
CA ALA A 89 5.61 -1.13 -8.98
C ALA A 89 5.16 -2.08 -10.10
N GLY A 90 6.00 -3.04 -10.51
CA GLY A 90 5.63 -4.14 -11.40
C GLY A 90 4.46 -4.95 -10.82
N LYS A 91 3.59 -5.45 -11.71
CA LYS A 91 2.42 -6.25 -11.36
C LYS A 91 2.35 -7.48 -12.24
N LEU A 92 2.24 -8.65 -11.63
CA LEU A 92 1.87 -9.89 -12.33
C LEU A 92 0.44 -10.25 -11.96
N ALA A 93 -0.34 -10.69 -12.94
CA ALA A 93 -1.60 -11.38 -12.70
C ALA A 93 -1.28 -12.87 -12.66
N TYR A 94 -1.80 -13.59 -11.66
CA TYR A 94 -1.59 -15.02 -11.52
C TYR A 94 -2.88 -15.76 -11.16
N SER A 95 -2.95 -17.02 -11.56
CA SER A 95 -4.01 -17.98 -11.27
C SER A 95 -3.36 -19.24 -10.69
N ILE A 96 -3.98 -19.83 -9.67
CA ILE A 96 -3.47 -21.06 -9.04
C ILE A 96 -4.44 -22.19 -9.28
N ILE A 97 -3.88 -23.31 -9.72
CA ILE A 97 -4.60 -24.53 -9.99
C ILE A 97 -4.01 -25.62 -9.11
N LEU A 98 -4.83 -26.24 -8.28
CA LEU A 98 -4.50 -27.49 -7.58
C LEU A 98 -4.94 -28.67 -8.43
N TYR A 99 -4.09 -29.68 -8.53
CA TYR A 99 -4.40 -30.85 -9.33
C TYR A 99 -3.80 -32.12 -8.72
N ASN A 100 -4.42 -33.26 -9.02
CA ASN A 100 -3.89 -34.60 -8.80
C ASN A 100 -4.22 -35.47 -10.02
N SER A 101 -4.10 -36.81 -9.92
CA SER A 101 -4.43 -37.70 -11.03
C SER A 101 -5.91 -37.70 -11.44
N ASP A 102 -6.81 -37.33 -10.53
CA ASP A 102 -8.25 -37.60 -10.65
C ASP A 102 -9.08 -36.31 -10.72
N SER A 103 -8.51 -35.17 -10.35
CA SER A 103 -9.25 -33.91 -10.13
C SER A 103 -8.36 -32.67 -10.29
N GLU A 104 -9.00 -31.58 -10.70
CA GLU A 104 -8.39 -30.26 -10.86
C GLU A 104 -9.31 -29.20 -10.25
N PHE A 105 -8.74 -28.29 -9.46
CA PHE A 105 -9.43 -27.22 -8.75
C PHE A 105 -8.74 -25.89 -9.03
N VAL A 106 -9.47 -24.97 -9.67
CA VAL A 106 -8.99 -23.60 -9.91
C VAL A 106 -9.27 -22.77 -8.66
N LEU A 107 -8.23 -22.39 -7.93
CA LEU A 107 -8.35 -21.63 -6.67
C LEU A 107 -8.63 -20.13 -6.87
N THR A 108 -8.63 -19.67 -8.12
CA THR A 108 -8.75 -18.26 -8.47
C THR A 108 -9.69 -18.10 -9.64
N GLU A 109 -10.99 -17.93 -9.36
CA GLU A 109 -11.99 -17.66 -10.41
C GLU A 109 -11.64 -16.41 -11.24
N THR A 110 -11.07 -15.41 -10.56
CA THR A 110 -10.47 -14.24 -11.20
C THR A 110 -8.98 -14.18 -10.89
N PRO A 111 -8.12 -13.85 -11.86
CA PRO A 111 -6.69 -13.72 -11.60
C PRO A 111 -6.37 -12.74 -10.48
N VAL A 112 -5.52 -13.17 -9.56
CA VAL A 112 -5.05 -12.33 -8.46
C VAL A 112 -3.86 -11.52 -8.94
N VAL A 113 -3.83 -10.24 -8.59
CA VAL A 113 -2.73 -9.35 -8.96
C VAL A 113 -1.76 -9.23 -7.80
N ILE A 114 -0.51 -9.63 -8.03
CA ILE A 114 0.61 -9.42 -7.11
C ILE A 114 1.41 -8.18 -7.53
N ARG A 115 1.61 -7.25 -6.58
CA ARG A 115 2.44 -6.05 -6.77
C ARG A 115 3.83 -6.24 -6.17
N PHE A 116 4.85 -5.90 -6.94
CA PHE A 116 6.25 -5.92 -6.53
C PHE A 116 6.67 -4.55 -6.00
N LYS A 117 7.38 -4.55 -4.88
CA LYS A 117 7.96 -3.37 -4.24
C LYS A 117 9.43 -3.65 -3.92
N ASP A 118 10.24 -2.61 -3.83
CA ASP A 118 11.59 -2.75 -3.32
C ASP A 118 11.61 -2.75 -1.78
N TYR A 119 12.73 -3.22 -1.22
CA TYR A 119 12.93 -3.25 0.23
C TYR A 119 13.01 -1.83 0.79
N ILE A 120 12.18 -1.55 1.80
CA ILE A 120 12.21 -0.28 2.52
C ILE A 120 12.87 -0.51 3.87
N PRO A 121 14.03 0.13 4.16
CA PRO A 121 14.68 0.02 5.45
C PRO A 121 13.75 0.44 6.59
N GLY A 122 13.64 -0.37 7.65
CA GLY A 122 12.69 -0.16 8.76
C GLY A 122 12.82 1.19 9.49
N TRP A 123 13.97 1.86 9.39
CA TRP A 123 14.18 3.21 9.96
C TRP A 123 13.44 4.31 9.20
N ILE A 124 12.83 4.03 8.04
CA ILE A 124 11.98 4.98 7.28
C ILE A 124 10.49 4.84 7.65
N PRO A 125 9.83 3.68 7.53
CA PRO A 125 8.40 3.57 7.81
C PRO A 125 8.07 3.82 9.28
N LEU A 126 8.96 3.46 10.22
CA LEU A 126 8.71 3.66 11.65
C LEU A 126 8.55 5.15 12.01
N PRO A 127 9.54 6.04 11.75
CA PRO A 127 9.35 7.46 12.03
C PRO A 127 8.28 8.12 11.16
N HIS A 128 8.05 7.62 9.94
CA HIS A 128 7.02 8.16 9.04
C HIS A 128 5.62 7.98 9.66
N VAL A 129 5.27 6.74 10.02
CA VAL A 129 3.97 6.41 10.62
C VAL A 129 3.80 7.13 11.95
N LEU A 130 4.85 7.17 12.78
CA LEU A 130 4.81 7.90 14.05
C LEU A 130 4.47 9.39 13.83
N LEU A 131 5.12 10.06 12.89
CA LEU A 131 4.87 11.49 12.61
C LEU A 131 3.49 11.74 12.03
N ILE A 132 2.95 10.81 11.24
CA ILE A 132 1.56 10.86 10.76
C ILE A 132 0.57 10.85 11.94
N PHE A 133 0.75 9.95 12.91
CA PHE A 133 -0.10 9.92 14.12
C PHE A 133 0.09 11.17 15.00
N VAL A 134 1.31 11.66 15.13
CA VAL A 134 1.59 12.91 15.85
C VAL A 134 0.90 14.10 15.19
N SER A 135 0.89 14.16 13.85
CA SER A 135 0.18 15.19 13.10
C SER A 135 -1.33 15.12 13.33
N LEU A 136 -1.92 13.92 13.28
CA LEU A 136 -3.35 13.71 13.54
C LEU A 136 -3.72 14.10 14.99
N LEU A 137 -2.87 13.74 15.96
CA LEU A 137 -3.05 14.11 17.36
C LEU A 137 -3.08 15.63 17.53
N PHE A 138 -2.05 16.34 17.06
CA PHE A 138 -1.97 17.78 17.22
C PHE A 138 -3.01 18.55 16.40
N SER A 139 -3.39 18.02 15.24
CA SER A 139 -4.51 18.51 14.44
C SER A 139 -5.82 18.48 15.25
N THR A 140 -6.11 17.35 15.89
CA THR A 140 -7.28 17.18 16.76
C THR A 140 -7.20 18.09 17.99
N MET A 141 -6.04 18.16 18.64
CA MET A 141 -5.84 19.03 19.81
C MET A 141 -6.02 20.51 19.46
N ALA A 142 -5.53 20.96 18.30
CA ALA A 142 -5.71 22.34 17.84
C ALA A 142 -7.19 22.67 17.60
N ALA A 143 -7.96 21.77 17.01
CA ALA A 143 -9.40 21.97 16.81
C ALA A 143 -10.16 22.03 18.14
N VAL A 144 -9.91 21.09 19.05
CA VAL A 144 -10.55 21.07 20.37
C VAL A 144 -10.20 22.33 21.18
N GLU A 145 -8.93 22.72 21.17
CA GLU A 145 -8.45 23.93 21.86
C GLU A 145 -9.09 25.20 21.26
N ALA A 146 -9.25 25.26 19.94
CA ALA A 146 -9.90 26.39 19.26
C ALA A 146 -11.37 26.52 19.67
N LEU A 147 -12.10 25.40 19.76
CA LEU A 147 -13.49 25.37 20.22
C LEU A 147 -13.63 25.77 21.69
N ARG A 148 -12.68 25.34 22.54
CA ARG A 148 -12.63 25.71 23.96
C ARG A 148 -12.11 27.11 24.24
N ARG A 149 -11.69 27.86 23.21
CA ARG A 149 -11.09 29.20 23.34
C ARG A 149 -9.81 29.19 24.18
N GLY A 150 -9.06 28.09 24.12
CA GLY A 150 -7.82 27.96 24.86
C GLY A 150 -6.69 28.78 24.25
N ASN A 151 -5.58 28.92 24.99
CA ASN A 151 -4.45 29.75 24.59
C ASN A 151 -3.36 28.97 23.83
N LYS A 152 -3.47 27.64 23.72
CA LYS A 152 -2.44 26.79 23.10
C LYS A 152 -2.70 26.46 21.63
N VAL A 153 -3.79 26.95 21.03
CA VAL A 153 -4.21 26.62 19.64
C VAL A 153 -3.06 26.81 18.66
N ARG A 154 -2.31 27.90 18.81
CA ARG A 154 -1.18 28.24 17.93
C ARG A 154 -0.02 27.26 18.03
N ILE A 155 0.29 26.75 19.23
CA ILE A 155 1.36 25.76 19.41
C ILE A 155 0.91 24.44 18.80
N TYR A 156 -0.33 24.01 19.04
CA TYR A 156 -0.85 22.78 18.44
C TYR A 156 -0.93 22.85 16.91
N ALA A 157 -1.35 24.00 16.36
CA ALA A 157 -1.34 24.21 14.91
C ALA A 157 0.07 24.14 14.31
N LEU A 158 1.07 24.71 14.99
CA LEU A 158 2.47 24.62 14.56
C LEU A 158 2.96 23.16 14.60
N LEU A 159 2.70 22.45 15.69
CA LEU A 159 3.12 21.06 15.85
C LEU A 159 2.44 20.16 14.81
N ALA A 160 1.15 20.38 14.50
CA ALA A 160 0.44 19.68 13.44
C ALA A 160 1.08 19.93 12.06
N ALA A 161 1.38 21.20 11.74
CA ALA A 161 2.01 21.58 10.47
C ALA A 161 3.42 20.98 10.32
N VAL A 162 4.26 21.09 11.35
CA VAL A 162 5.65 20.60 11.33
C VAL A 162 5.70 19.07 11.26
N SER A 163 4.91 18.38 12.07
CA SER A 163 4.85 16.91 12.01
C SER A 163 4.30 16.41 10.68
N MET A 164 3.36 17.12 10.05
CA MET A 164 2.87 16.76 8.71
C MET A 164 3.87 17.06 7.60
N LEU A 165 4.64 18.15 7.72
CA LEU A 165 5.74 18.45 6.80
C LEU A 165 6.76 17.32 6.83
N ILE A 166 7.23 16.95 8.02
CA ILE A 166 8.28 15.93 8.16
C ILE A 166 7.71 14.55 7.83
N GLY A 167 6.58 14.17 8.43
CA GLY A 167 5.95 12.86 8.24
C GLY A 167 5.39 12.67 6.83
N GLY A 168 4.59 13.62 6.35
CA GLY A 168 3.93 13.52 5.05
C GLY A 168 4.83 13.90 3.88
N LEU A 169 5.35 15.12 3.87
CA LEU A 169 5.99 15.72 2.69
C LEU A 169 7.51 15.51 2.60
N ILE A 170 8.17 15.02 3.65
CA ILE A 170 9.59 14.64 3.59
C ILE A 170 9.67 13.12 3.61
N MET A 171 9.15 12.47 4.64
CA MET A 171 9.25 11.03 4.80
C MET A 171 8.37 10.23 3.82
N GLY A 172 7.25 10.78 3.36
CA GLY A 172 6.44 10.18 2.28
C GLY A 172 7.25 9.99 0.99
N PRO A 173 7.89 11.05 0.44
CA PRO A 173 8.86 10.96 -0.64
C PRO A 173 9.96 9.93 -0.45
N PHE A 174 10.56 9.86 0.74
CA PHE A 174 11.54 8.82 1.05
C PHE A 174 10.91 7.42 0.94
N MET A 175 9.75 7.20 1.56
CA MET A 175 9.02 5.94 1.44
C MET A 175 8.75 5.55 -0.02
N GLN A 176 8.31 6.49 -0.86
CA GLN A 176 8.08 6.26 -2.28
C GLN A 176 9.38 5.95 -3.03
N LYS A 177 10.45 6.70 -2.77
CA LYS A 177 11.74 6.51 -3.45
C LYS A 177 12.28 5.11 -3.22
N TYR A 178 12.22 4.63 -1.99
CA TYR A 178 12.67 3.28 -1.64
C TYR A 178 11.72 2.18 -2.13
N ALA A 179 10.41 2.45 -2.21
CA ALA A 179 9.43 1.45 -2.63
C ALA A 179 9.33 1.29 -4.16
N PHE A 180 9.42 2.41 -4.88
CA PHE A 180 9.03 2.55 -6.29
C PHE A 180 10.06 3.30 -7.16
N GLY A 181 11.12 3.86 -6.60
CA GLY A 181 12.14 4.58 -7.35
C GLY A 181 11.81 6.05 -7.64
N GLU A 182 10.61 6.53 -7.28
CA GLU A 182 10.15 7.90 -7.50
C GLU A 182 10.16 8.74 -6.22
N TRP A 183 10.55 10.01 -6.31
CA TRP A 183 10.59 10.91 -5.15
C TRP A 183 9.24 11.55 -4.84
N TRP A 184 8.43 11.84 -5.85
CA TRP A 184 7.14 12.50 -5.68
C TRP A 184 6.25 12.15 -6.84
N THR A 185 5.05 11.67 -6.55
CA THR A 185 4.10 11.26 -7.59
C THR A 185 2.81 12.07 -7.58
N GLY A 186 2.66 13.03 -6.66
CA GLY A 186 1.52 13.95 -6.60
C GLY A 186 1.65 15.21 -7.46
N TRP A 187 0.63 16.06 -7.41
CA TRP A 187 0.63 17.37 -8.05
C TRP A 187 1.84 18.23 -7.59
N PRO A 188 2.46 19.07 -8.44
CA PRO A 188 2.11 19.37 -9.83
C PRO A 188 2.71 18.42 -10.88
N TRP A 189 3.61 17.52 -10.48
CA TRP A 189 4.37 16.69 -11.42
C TRP A 189 3.76 15.31 -11.67
N GLY A 190 2.81 14.88 -10.85
CA GLY A 190 2.08 13.63 -11.02
C GLY A 190 0.63 13.71 -10.55
N SER A 191 0.00 12.55 -10.48
CA SER A 191 -1.44 12.35 -10.25
C SER A 191 -1.76 11.55 -8.98
N ASP A 192 -0.75 11.17 -8.18
CA ASP A 192 -0.99 10.45 -6.92
C ASP A 192 -1.84 11.31 -5.99
N LEU A 193 -2.95 10.70 -5.61
CA LEU A 193 -3.94 11.30 -4.76
C LEU A 193 -3.44 11.43 -3.31
N THR A 194 -2.60 10.50 -2.86
CA THR A 194 -2.10 10.47 -1.48
C THR A 194 -1.16 11.65 -1.23
N ASP A 195 -0.16 11.83 -2.10
CA ASP A 195 0.77 12.96 -2.05
C ASP A 195 0.03 14.30 -2.16
N THR A 196 -0.86 14.41 -3.14
CA THR A 196 -1.60 15.65 -3.42
C THR A 196 -2.47 16.09 -2.24
N LYS A 197 -3.21 15.16 -1.63
CA LYS A 197 -4.07 15.45 -0.48
C LYS A 197 -3.27 15.83 0.76
N THR A 198 -2.16 15.13 1.00
CA THR A 198 -1.26 15.41 2.13
C THR A 198 -0.68 16.83 2.01
N MET A 199 -0.26 17.22 0.81
CA MET A 199 0.22 18.56 0.52
C MET A 199 -0.87 19.62 0.69
N ALA A 200 -2.09 19.38 0.19
CA ALA A 200 -3.22 20.29 0.37
C ALA A 200 -3.52 20.50 1.87
N ALA A 201 -3.58 19.44 2.66
CA ALA A 201 -3.76 19.54 4.11
C ALA A 201 -2.64 20.36 4.77
N PHE A 202 -1.38 20.20 4.31
CA PHE A 202 -0.24 20.95 4.84
C PHE A 202 -0.40 22.44 4.61
N PHE A 203 -0.76 22.86 3.40
CA PHE A 203 -1.01 24.27 3.11
C PHE A 203 -2.16 24.84 3.93
N VAL A 204 -3.24 24.08 4.15
CA VAL A 204 -4.34 24.52 5.02
C VAL A 204 -3.85 24.73 6.46
N TRP A 205 -2.98 23.87 7.00
CA TRP A 205 -2.37 24.07 8.31
C TRP A 205 -1.42 25.27 8.38
N VAL A 206 -0.65 25.52 7.33
CA VAL A 206 0.20 26.72 7.22
C VAL A 206 -0.65 27.99 7.26
N ILE A 207 -1.76 28.03 6.49
CA ILE A 207 -2.70 29.15 6.52
C ILE A 207 -3.31 29.31 7.92
N ALA A 208 -3.75 28.22 8.55
CA ALA A 208 -4.29 28.26 9.90
C ALA A 208 -3.29 28.82 10.92
N TYR A 209 -2.02 28.41 10.84
CA TYR A 209 -0.96 28.94 11.69
C TYR A 209 -0.73 30.44 11.46
N ILE A 210 -0.64 30.90 10.21
CA ILE A 210 -0.46 32.31 9.86
C ILE A 210 -1.64 33.15 10.37
N VAL A 211 -2.88 32.67 10.20
CA VAL A 211 -4.05 33.38 10.72
C VAL A 211 -4.03 33.45 12.24
N LEU A 212 -3.62 32.39 12.94
CA LEU A 212 -3.47 32.40 14.39
C LEU A 212 -2.33 33.30 14.90
N ARG A 213 -1.33 33.62 14.06
CA ARG A 213 -0.29 34.62 14.38
C ARG A 213 -0.88 36.02 14.45
N VAL A 214 -1.81 36.34 13.56
CA VAL A 214 -2.43 37.67 13.43
C VAL A 214 -3.67 37.80 14.32
N ASN A 215 -4.50 36.77 14.35
CA ASN A 215 -5.73 36.69 15.14
C ASN A 215 -5.76 35.38 15.96
N PRO A 216 -5.19 35.38 17.17
CA PRO A 216 -5.14 34.21 18.04
C PRO A 216 -6.51 33.67 18.46
N LYS A 217 -7.58 34.47 18.33
CA LYS A 217 -8.96 34.09 18.67
C LYS A 217 -9.70 33.40 17.52
N ASN A 218 -9.07 33.27 16.35
CA ASN A 218 -9.69 32.61 15.19
C ASN A 218 -9.93 31.12 15.48
N ARG A 219 -11.15 30.66 15.23
CA ARG A 219 -11.55 29.25 15.41
C ARG A 219 -11.82 28.52 14.13
N PHE A 220 -12.14 29.26 13.07
CA PHE A 220 -12.54 28.68 11.80
C PHE A 220 -11.39 27.89 11.19
N TRP A 221 -10.21 28.49 11.05
CA TRP A 221 -9.10 27.87 10.35
C TRP A 221 -8.54 26.60 11.01
N PRO A 222 -8.33 26.54 12.34
CA PRO A 222 -7.82 25.32 12.98
C PRO A 222 -8.83 24.17 12.92
N VAL A 223 -10.13 24.47 13.06
CA VAL A 223 -11.19 23.47 12.95
C VAL A 223 -11.34 22.98 11.51
N PHE A 224 -11.33 23.89 10.54
CA PHE A 224 -11.36 23.55 9.12
C PHE A 224 -10.14 22.71 8.72
N ALA A 225 -8.93 23.09 9.16
CA ALA A 225 -7.71 22.33 8.91
C ALA A 225 -7.79 20.90 9.47
N ALA A 226 -8.32 20.73 10.68
CA ALA A 226 -8.50 19.41 11.27
C ALA A 226 -9.51 18.54 10.53
N ILE A 227 -10.61 19.13 10.04
CA ILE A 227 -11.60 18.43 9.21
C ILE A 227 -10.96 17.99 7.89
N VAL A 228 -10.18 18.87 7.24
CA VAL A 228 -9.43 18.53 6.02
C VAL A 228 -8.47 17.38 6.28
N THR A 229 -7.66 17.46 7.36
CA THR A 229 -6.75 16.38 7.76
C THR A 229 -7.49 15.06 7.98
N LEU A 230 -8.61 15.07 8.70
CA LEU A 230 -9.43 13.87 8.90
C LEU A 230 -9.94 13.32 7.56
N GLY A 231 -10.40 14.20 6.66
CA GLY A 231 -10.81 13.82 5.31
C GLY A 231 -9.70 13.15 4.49
N VAL A 232 -8.45 13.61 4.63
CA VAL A 232 -7.29 12.96 3.99
C VAL A 232 -7.12 11.53 4.50
N PHE A 233 -7.23 11.29 5.80
CA PHE A 233 -7.03 9.96 6.41
C PHE A 233 -8.20 9.00 6.24
N VAL A 234 -9.43 9.51 6.05
CA VAL A 234 -10.62 8.67 5.82
C VAL A 234 -10.65 8.13 4.39
N ILE A 235 -10.10 8.86 3.41
CA ILE A 235 -10.12 8.39 2.02
C ILE A 235 -9.03 7.31 1.82
N PRO A 236 -9.38 6.09 1.38
CA PRO A 236 -8.42 5.00 1.27
C PRO A 236 -7.25 5.33 0.33
N HIS A 237 -6.02 5.06 0.81
CA HIS A 237 -4.77 5.25 0.07
C HIS A 237 -4.62 4.39 -1.20
N SER A 238 -5.53 3.45 -1.45
CA SER A 238 -5.40 2.46 -2.53
C SER A 238 -6.06 2.84 -3.85
N LEU A 239 -6.73 3.99 -3.94
CA LEU A 239 -7.57 4.30 -5.10
C LEU A 239 -6.77 4.76 -6.33
N LEU A 240 -5.54 5.27 -6.19
CA LEU A 240 -4.74 5.83 -7.31
C LEU A 240 -3.21 5.75 -7.07
N GLY A 241 -2.69 4.60 -6.63
CA GLY A 241 -1.25 4.43 -6.40
C GLY A 241 -0.45 4.20 -7.69
N SER A 242 0.89 4.32 -7.64
CA SER A 242 1.78 4.10 -8.80
C SER A 242 1.66 2.69 -9.39
N GLU A 243 1.83 2.56 -10.71
CA GLU A 243 1.84 1.30 -11.46
C GLU A 243 3.00 1.30 -12.46
N PHE A 244 3.62 0.15 -12.72
CA PHE A 244 4.64 0.05 -13.78
C PHE A 244 3.96 -0.16 -15.14
N ASP A 245 4.27 0.70 -16.12
CA ASP A 245 3.85 0.52 -17.50
C ASP A 245 4.89 -0.33 -18.24
N TYR A 246 4.51 -1.58 -18.51
CA TYR A 246 5.37 -2.54 -19.22
C TYR A 246 5.66 -2.18 -20.67
N SER A 247 4.86 -1.31 -21.30
CA SER A 247 5.07 -0.86 -22.69
C SER A 247 6.08 0.29 -22.76
N ALA A 248 6.03 1.20 -21.78
CA ALA A 248 6.93 2.36 -21.71
C ALA A 248 8.22 2.06 -20.92
N GLY A 249 8.22 1.04 -20.06
CA GLY A 249 9.35 0.72 -19.19
C GLY A 249 9.51 1.65 -17.98
N GLU A 250 8.47 2.42 -17.66
CA GLU A 250 8.50 3.47 -16.62
C GLU A 250 7.39 3.27 -15.58
N VAL A 251 7.58 3.81 -14.37
CA VAL A 251 6.54 3.85 -13.35
C VAL A 251 5.60 5.01 -13.66
N VAL A 252 4.35 4.71 -13.96
CA VAL A 252 3.30 5.68 -14.24
C VAL A 252 2.38 5.79 -13.02
N THR A 253 1.81 6.97 -12.80
CA THR A 253 0.90 7.21 -11.66
C THR A 253 -0.48 7.57 -12.19
N GLY A 254 -1.54 7.02 -11.57
CA GLY A 254 -2.93 7.43 -11.77
C GLY A 254 -3.53 7.13 -13.15
N ARG A 255 -3.88 5.86 -13.40
CA ARG A 255 -4.94 5.49 -14.35
C ARG A 255 -6.19 5.05 -13.60
#